data_AF-A0A8T4XSX7-F1
#
_entry.id   AF-A0A8T4XSX7-F1
#
_cell.length_a   1.000
_cell.length_b   1.000
_cell.length_c   1.000
_cell.angle_alpha   90.00
_cell.angle_beta   90.00
_cell.angle_gamma   90.00
#
_symmetry.space_group_name_H-M   'P 1'
#
loop_
_entity.id
_entity.type
_entity.pdbx_description
1 polymer ?
#
loop_
_entity_poly.entity_id
_entity_poly.type
_entity_poly.pdbx_seq_one_letter_code
_entity_poly.pdbx_strand_id
1 'polypeptide(L)' 'MRAKKKGLGRALKPLCPEDRIEALASLLNFRHNGLVIAIAQDWDRGEVLMVAFMDKEAFKRT' A
#
# COMPACT_ATOMS: atom_id res chain seq x y z
N MET A 1 -29.33 -28.37 -9.39
CA MET A 1 -28.19 -28.18 -8.46
C MET A 1 -27.25 -27.11 -9.01
N ARG A 2 -26.52 -26.43 -8.11
CA ARG A 2 -25.59 -25.28 -8.28
C ARG A 2 -24.56 -25.48 -9.41
N ALA A 3 -23.93 -24.47 -10.02
CA ALA A 3 -23.46 -23.20 -9.45
C ALA A 3 -23.37 -22.08 -10.51
N LYS A 4 -23.79 -20.87 -10.14
CA LYS A 4 -23.55 -19.63 -10.88
C LYS A 4 -22.07 -19.22 -10.75
N LYS A 5 -21.33 -19.18 -11.86
CA LYS A 5 -20.10 -18.39 -11.99
C LYS A 5 -20.47 -16.91 -11.83
N LYS A 6 -20.31 -16.34 -10.63
CA LYS A 6 -20.31 -14.88 -10.48
C LYS A 6 -18.91 -14.39 -10.83
N GLY A 7 -18.73 -14.00 -12.09
CA GLY A 7 -17.64 -13.10 -12.47
C GLY A 7 -17.80 -11.82 -11.65
N LEU A 8 -16.88 -11.58 -10.73
CA LEU A 8 -16.85 -10.33 -9.98
C LEU A 8 -16.19 -9.28 -10.88
N GLY A 9 -16.95 -8.78 -11.85
CA GLY A 9 -16.76 -7.43 -12.34
C GLY A 9 -17.07 -6.48 -11.18
N ARG A 10 -16.06 -6.21 -10.34
CA ARG A 10 -16.19 -5.18 -9.33
C ARG A 10 -15.79 -3.89 -10.02
N ALA A 11 -16.79 -3.18 -10.56
CA ALA A 11 -16.64 -1.78 -10.92
C ALA A 11 -15.87 -1.12 -9.76
N LEU A 12 -14.69 -0.57 -10.05
CA LEU A 12 -13.90 0.20 -9.11
C LEU A 12 -14.72 1.43 -8.78
N LYS A 13 -15.62 1.30 -7.80
CA LYS A 13 -16.24 2.44 -7.13
C LYS A 13 -15.07 3.36 -6.75
N PRO A 14 -15.14 4.67 -7.04
CA PRO A 14 -14.10 5.58 -6.59
C PRO A 14 -13.99 5.41 -5.07
N LEU A 15 -12.90 4.77 -4.64
CA LEU A 15 -12.53 4.65 -3.24
C LEU A 15 -12.28 6.08 -2.77
N CYS A 16 -12.78 6.43 -1.58
CA CYS A 16 -12.31 7.66 -0.97
C CYS A 16 -10.79 7.55 -0.75
N PRO A 17 -10.05 8.67 -0.62
CA PRO A 17 -8.60 8.63 -0.46
C PRO A 17 -8.13 7.66 0.63
N GLU A 18 -8.86 7.62 1.75
CA GLU A 18 -8.58 6.75 2.90
C GLU A 18 -8.68 5.26 2.55
N ASP A 19 -9.72 4.88 1.79
CA ASP A 19 -9.92 3.51 1.34
C ASP A 19 -8.80 3.05 0.38
N ARG A 20 -8.25 3.97 -0.43
CA ARG A 20 -7.11 3.67 -1.33
C ARG A 20 -5.84 3.45 -0.53
N ILE A 21 -5.60 4.31 0.46
CA ILE A 21 -4.45 4.19 1.37
C ILE A 21 -4.51 2.86 2.12
N GLU A 22 -5.70 2.46 2.61
CA GLU A 22 -5.87 1.16 3.28
C GLU A 22 -5.63 -0.02 2.32
N ALA A 23 -6.11 0.08 1.08
CA ALA A 23 -5.87 -0.94 0.06
C ALA A 23 -4.38 -1.09 -0.24
N LEU A 24 -3.64 0.03 -0.41
CA LEU A 24 -2.20 0.03 -0.64
C LEU A 24 -1.43 -0.53 0.56
N ALA A 25 -1.75 -0.08 1.77
CA ALA A 25 -1.11 -0.58 2.98
C ALA A 25 -1.34 -2.09 3.17
N SER A 26 -2.46 -2.63 2.69
CA SER A 26 -2.77 -4.06 2.75
C SER A 26 -1.96 -4.92 1.75
N LEU A 27 -1.33 -4.30 0.75
CA LEU A 27 -0.44 -5.00 -0.21
C LEU A 27 1.00 -5.13 0.31
N LEU A 28 1.40 -4.32 1.29
CA LEU A 28 2.76 -4.31 1.82
C LEU A 28 2.99 -5.44 2.83
N ASN A 29 4.24 -5.91 2.88
CA ASN A 29 4.65 -7.00 3.77
C ASN A 29 5.36 -6.48 5.02
N PHE A 30 4.61 -6.34 6.12
CA PHE A 30 5.10 -5.89 7.42
C PHE A 30 5.62 -7.04 8.32
N ARG A 31 6.05 -8.18 7.75
CA ARG A 31 6.40 -9.41 8.53
C ARG A 31 7.50 -9.23 9.57
N HIS A 32 8.37 -8.23 9.40
CA HIS A 32 9.48 -7.98 10.32
C HIS A 32 9.11 -6.88 11.29
N ASN A 33 8.64 -7.26 12.48
CA ASN A 33 8.25 -6.35 13.57
C ASN A 33 7.17 -5.32 13.21
N GLY A 34 6.33 -5.60 12.21
CA GLY A 34 5.32 -4.64 11.77
C GLY A 34 5.89 -3.50 10.91
N LEU A 35 7.10 -3.67 10.34
CA LEU A 35 7.82 -2.62 9.62
C LEU A 35 8.10 -2.97 8.16
N VAL A 36 8.19 -1.92 7.33
CA VAL A 36 8.78 -1.95 5.98
C VAL A 36 10.03 -1.10 5.94
N ILE A 37 10.91 -1.37 4.98
CA ILE A 37 12.05 -0.51 4.67
C ILE A 37 11.55 0.64 3.79
N ALA A 38 11.82 1.87 4.19
CA ALA A 38 11.56 3.07 3.42
C ALA A 38 12.87 3.68 2.94
N ILE A 39 12.94 3.99 1.65
CA ILE A 39 14.09 4.65 1.01
C ILE A 39 13.63 6.03 0.56
N ALA A 40 14.18 7.08 1.15
CA ALA A 40 13.94 8.43 0.65
C ALA A 40 14.98 8.75 -0.42
N GLN A 41 14.50 9.16 -1.59
CA GLN A 41 15.32 9.44 -2.76
C GLN A 41 14.99 10.85 -3.28
N ASP A 42 16.02 11.59 -3.70
CA ASP A 42 15.83 12.83 -4.43
C ASP A 42 15.11 12.55 -5.76
N TRP A 43 13.99 13.22 -6.01
CA TRP A 43 13.11 12.93 -7.14
C TRP A 43 13.69 13.37 -8.50
N ASP A 44 14.63 14.31 -8.50
CA ASP A 44 15.25 14.86 -9.71
C ASP A 44 16.56 14.14 -10.04
N ARG A 45 17.42 13.99 -9.03
CA ARG A 45 18.79 13.44 -9.19
C ARG A 45 18.87 11.94 -8.98
N GLY A 46 17.86 11.33 -8.36
CA GLY A 46 17.85 9.90 -8.03
C GLY A 46 18.82 9.52 -6.90
N GLU A 47 19.34 10.50 -6.15
CA GLU A 47 20.26 10.25 -5.04
C GLU A 47 19.50 9.67 -3.84
N VAL A 48 20.00 8.56 -3.26
CA VAL A 48 19.42 8.01 -2.03
C VAL A 48 19.86 8.87 -0.86
N LEU A 49 18.88 9.46 -0.16
CA LEU A 49 19.10 10.37 0.96
C LEU A 49 19.17 9.61 2.29
N MET A 50 18.30 8.61 2.48
CA MET A 50 18.28 7.80 3.70
C MET A 50 17.54 6.47 3.52
N VAL A 51 17.84 5.54 4.44
CA VAL A 51 17.10 4.30 4.65
C VAL A 51 16.55 4.29 6.08
N ALA A 52 15.27 3.99 6.23
CA ALA A 52 14.60 3.94 7.52
C ALA A 52 13.55 2.82 7.55
N PHE A 53 12.88 2.68 8.69
CA PHE A 53 11.74 1.78 8.85
C PHE A 53 10.45 2.58 9.02
N MET A 54 9.36 2.06 8.45
CA MET A 54 8.01 2.60 8.63
C MET A 54 7.06 1.49 9.09
N ASP A 55 6.24 1.77 10.09
CA ASP A 55 5.10 0.93 10.41
C ASP A 55 3.91 1.24 9.47
N LYS A 56 2.81 0.51 9.65
CA LYS A 56 1.62 0.68 8.82
C LYS A 56 1.02 2.10 8.93
N GLU A 57 1.08 2.75 10.10
CA GLU A 57 0.50 4.08 10.30
C GLU A 57 1.39 5.17 9.68
N ALA A 58 2.71 5.07 9.85
CA ALA A 58 3.68 5.96 9.22
C ALA A 58 3.53 5.96 7.69
N PHE A 59 3.31 4.79 7.09
CA PHE A 59 3.01 4.68 5.66
C PHE A 59 1.72 5.41 5.27
N LYS A 60 0.63 5.24 6.04
CA LYS A 60 -0.67 5.87 5.71
C LYS A 60 -0.69 7.39 5.81
N ARG A 61 0.20 7.96 6.62
CA ARG A 61 0.30 9.42 6.85
C ARG A 61 1.23 10.14 5.88
N THR A 62 2.00 9.40 5.09
CA THR A 62 2.91 9.94 4.07
C THR A 62 2.15 10.27 2.79
#